data_AF-A0A3S3RNC6-F1
#
_entry.id   AF-A0A3S3RNC6-F1
#
_cell.length_a   1.000
_cell.length_b   1.000
_cell.length_c   1.000
_cell.angle_alpha   90.00
_cell.angle_beta   90.00
_cell.angle_gamma   90.00
#
_symmetry.space_group_name_H-M   'P 1'
#
loop_
_entity.id
_entity.type
_entity.pdbx_description
1 polymer ?
#
loop_
_entity_poly.entity_id
_entity_poly.type
_entity_poly.pdbx_seq_one_letter_code
_entity_poly.pdbx_strand_id
1 'polypeptide(L)'
;MCLSLIDVKHLNFIGNKYCDANDYFFGCSHFKYTLKVNTPENVISLLYKCKHIESISLFGFSNRESLRNLIEAIGDCVEQLKRFTLYYCGIENKHLIKLIEKQPSLEYLRINNGMNTELINYIKTNCLNLRELLFDNSSTFELKPFQQALISYGLFVDDCSSTGTQRLYLLSQTSKKSLKNIAIEVVNSSEKIDFPRCLSTFENLSSIRLSFYEVYEWESYIWRFHFWMKLEIFDLYVNFENGFYFDDSAFLSLAHNCPRLKVLALRWMRFGTEMNESMPLQISDLSLLALSETLKDLRVLHLTQAPYITDQSVISLKKLEKLEQLQLHCCRNVTDNCVATLVQHLQNLCVIGISSRLFFEKTLNAIRAKSDLSPHRKFYALFLHLVSNKWEKQIFDSIANNLMLFSIRDTSLTFYNHPKWCNLFCFAADHINDHFSWKHNVD
;
A
#
# COMPACT_ATOMS: atom_id res chain seq x y z
N MET A 1 -14.00 24.34 -25.84
CA MET A 1 -12.79 25.05 -25.36
C MET A 1 -11.62 24.66 -26.26
N CYS A 2 -11.07 25.62 -26.99
CA CYS A 2 -9.79 25.47 -27.68
C CYS A 2 -8.70 25.34 -26.61
N LEU A 3 -8.39 24.12 -26.18
CA LEU A 3 -7.12 23.86 -25.54
C LEU A 3 -6.08 23.97 -26.66
N SER A 4 -5.31 25.05 -26.68
CA SER A 4 -3.95 25.01 -27.18
C SER A 4 -3.19 23.98 -26.32
N LEU A 5 -3.33 22.69 -26.66
CA LEU A 5 -2.92 21.47 -25.92
C LEU A 5 -1.38 21.30 -25.82
N ILE A 6 -0.61 22.39 -25.83
CA ILE A 6 0.80 22.33 -26.25
C ILE A 6 1.75 21.78 -25.18
N ASP A 7 1.37 21.57 -23.91
CA ASP A 7 2.30 21.02 -22.90
C ASP A 7 1.69 19.91 -22.01
N VAL A 8 0.82 19.06 -22.56
CA VAL A 8 0.31 17.90 -21.81
C VAL A 8 1.33 16.77 -21.80
N LYS A 9 2.07 16.63 -20.69
CA LYS A 9 3.06 15.55 -20.48
C LYS A 9 2.49 14.28 -19.89
N HIS A 10 1.39 14.38 -19.13
CA HIS A 10 0.78 13.27 -18.39
C HIS A 10 -0.70 13.17 -18.73
N LEU A 11 -1.12 11.99 -19.14
CA LEU A 11 -2.50 11.69 -19.50
C LEU A 11 -2.98 10.47 -18.73
N ASN A 12 -4.02 10.63 -17.93
CA ASN A 12 -4.72 9.52 -17.29
C ASN A 12 -6.09 9.36 -17.91
N PHE A 13 -6.42 8.14 -18.35
CA PHE A 13 -7.67 7.81 -19.00
C PHE A 13 -8.39 6.70 -18.23
N ILE A 14 -9.62 6.99 -17.81
CA ILE A 14 -10.44 6.07 -17.01
C ILE A 14 -11.65 5.65 -17.86
N GLY A 15 -11.75 4.35 -18.13
CA GLY A 15 -12.85 3.71 -18.83
C GLY A 15 -14.06 3.42 -17.95
N ASN A 16 -15.09 2.77 -18.52
CA ASN A 16 -16.40 2.61 -17.88
C ASN A 16 -16.50 1.44 -16.87
N LYS A 17 -15.52 0.53 -16.80
CA LYS A 17 -15.62 -0.62 -15.89
C LYS A 17 -15.06 -0.27 -14.51
N TYR A 18 -15.87 -0.56 -13.49
CA TYR A 18 -15.58 -0.43 -12.05
C TYR A 18 -14.07 -0.46 -11.75
N CYS A 19 -13.51 0.72 -11.55
CA CYS A 19 -12.24 0.86 -10.84
C CYS A 19 -12.62 0.72 -9.37
N ASP A 20 -12.57 -0.49 -8.83
CA ASP A 20 -12.80 -0.66 -7.39
C ASP A 20 -11.61 0.02 -6.69
N ALA A 21 -11.92 0.90 -5.75
CA ALA A 21 -10.99 1.76 -5.02
C ALA A 21 -9.76 1.06 -4.35
N ASN A 22 -9.75 -0.27 -4.28
CA ASN A 22 -8.70 -1.07 -3.65
C ASN A 22 -7.49 -1.32 -4.55
N ASP A 23 -7.61 -1.01 -5.82
CA ASP A 23 -6.69 -1.47 -6.85
C ASP A 23 -5.47 -0.52 -7.09
N TYR A 24 -5.45 0.57 -6.32
CA TYR A 24 -4.49 1.67 -6.40
C TYR A 24 -3.17 1.45 -5.66
N PHE A 25 -2.91 0.23 -5.17
CA PHE A 25 -1.62 -0.10 -4.58
C PHE A 25 -0.50 0.13 -5.61
N PHE A 26 0.34 1.16 -5.39
CA PHE A 26 1.58 1.51 -6.11
C PHE A 26 1.56 2.62 -7.20
N GLY A 27 2.21 3.75 -6.91
CA GLY A 27 2.61 4.84 -7.82
C GLY A 27 1.60 5.94 -8.27
N CYS A 28 0.30 5.87 -8.04
CA CYS A 28 -0.66 6.83 -8.62
C CYS A 28 -0.84 8.11 -7.77
N SER A 29 0.18 8.96 -7.66
CA SER A 29 0.11 10.19 -6.84
C SER A 29 -0.02 11.51 -7.61
N HIS A 30 -0.18 11.48 -8.94
CA HIS A 30 -0.19 12.69 -9.76
C HIS A 30 -1.35 12.70 -10.77
N PHE A 31 -2.58 12.76 -10.26
CA PHE A 31 -3.81 12.93 -11.06
C PHE A 31 -4.09 14.39 -11.44
N LYS A 32 -3.05 15.26 -11.51
CA LYS A 32 -3.23 16.70 -11.79
C LYS A 32 -3.93 16.96 -13.14
N TYR A 33 -3.84 16.01 -14.09
CA TYR A 33 -4.46 16.09 -15.41
C TYR A 33 -5.16 14.78 -15.80
N THR A 34 -6.17 14.38 -15.03
CA THR A 34 -7.00 13.20 -15.38
C THR A 34 -8.12 13.58 -16.33
N LEU A 35 -8.15 12.91 -17.49
CA LEU A 35 -9.25 13.03 -18.44
C LEU A 35 -10.10 11.76 -18.32
N LYS A 36 -11.31 11.90 -17.79
CA LYS A 36 -12.29 10.82 -17.87
C LYS A 36 -12.78 10.74 -19.31
N VAL A 37 -12.57 9.61 -19.97
CA VAL A 37 -12.91 9.45 -21.40
C VAL A 37 -13.73 8.19 -21.54
N ASN A 38 -14.91 8.35 -22.11
CA ASN A 38 -15.89 7.27 -22.16
C ASN A 38 -15.54 6.21 -23.22
N THR A 39 -14.70 6.54 -24.21
CA THR A 39 -14.32 5.63 -25.30
C THR A 39 -12.86 5.81 -25.74
N PRO A 40 -12.15 4.74 -26.17
CA PRO A 40 -10.77 4.81 -26.68
C PRO A 40 -10.60 5.70 -27.93
N GLU A 41 -11.62 5.87 -28.77
CA GLU A 41 -11.54 6.68 -30.00
C GLU A 41 -11.32 8.17 -29.68
N ASN A 42 -11.96 8.64 -28.61
CA ASN A 42 -11.74 10.00 -28.10
C ASN A 42 -10.30 10.18 -27.59
N VAL A 43 -9.72 9.13 -26.99
CA VAL A 43 -8.32 9.13 -26.57
C VAL A 43 -7.40 9.25 -27.78
N ILE A 44 -7.64 8.45 -28.84
CA ILE A 44 -6.86 8.48 -30.08
C ILE A 44 -6.88 9.89 -30.71
N SER A 45 -8.05 10.54 -30.78
CA SER A 45 -8.16 11.90 -31.30
C SER A 45 -7.32 12.93 -30.52
N LEU A 46 -7.18 12.73 -29.20
CA LEU A 46 -6.34 13.57 -28.34
C LEU A 46 -4.85 13.30 -28.55
N LEU A 47 -4.45 12.03 -28.72
CA LEU A 47 -3.05 11.66 -28.97
C LEU A 47 -2.49 12.37 -30.21
N TYR A 48 -3.25 12.41 -31.30
CA TYR A 48 -2.84 13.13 -32.53
C TYR A 48 -2.69 14.65 -32.36
N LYS A 49 -3.22 15.24 -31.29
CA LYS A 49 -3.17 16.68 -31.01
C LYS A 49 -2.07 17.07 -30.02
N CYS A 50 -1.48 16.12 -29.32
CA CYS A 50 -0.53 16.36 -28.22
C CYS A 50 0.88 15.92 -28.62
N LYS A 51 1.84 16.86 -28.66
CA LYS A 51 3.20 16.59 -29.17
C LYS A 51 4.24 16.17 -28.12
N HIS A 52 3.95 16.30 -26.83
CA HIS A 52 4.93 16.14 -25.75
C HIS A 52 4.48 15.17 -24.65
N ILE A 53 3.73 14.13 -25.02
CA ILE A 53 3.26 13.13 -24.06
C ILE A 53 4.45 12.29 -23.60
N GLU A 54 4.73 12.28 -22.30
CA GLU A 54 5.78 11.46 -21.67
C GLU A 54 5.17 10.35 -20.79
N SER A 55 3.89 10.43 -20.44
CA SER A 55 3.24 9.51 -19.50
C SER A 55 1.78 9.26 -19.88
N ILE A 56 1.40 7.98 -19.97
CA ILE A 56 0.02 7.55 -20.23
C ILE A 56 -0.39 6.50 -19.22
N SER A 57 -1.60 6.64 -18.67
CA SER A 57 -2.22 5.64 -17.81
C SER A 57 -3.63 5.29 -18.30
N LEU A 58 -3.91 3.99 -18.42
CA LEU A 58 -5.18 3.44 -18.91
C LEU A 58 -5.80 2.54 -17.84
N PHE A 59 -7.05 2.83 -17.46
CA PHE A 59 -7.76 2.10 -16.41
C PHE A 59 -9.12 1.58 -16.91
N GLY A 60 -9.41 0.30 -16.68
CA GLY A 60 -10.77 -0.25 -16.80
C GLY A 60 -11.36 -0.31 -18.22
N PHE A 61 -10.51 -0.37 -19.26
CA PHE A 61 -10.97 -0.50 -20.65
C PHE A 61 -11.25 -1.98 -21.01
N SER A 62 -12.52 -2.31 -21.24
CA SER A 62 -12.96 -3.69 -21.49
C SER A 62 -13.10 -4.08 -22.97
N ASN A 63 -13.29 -3.12 -23.88
CA ASN A 63 -13.40 -3.40 -25.31
C ASN A 63 -12.01 -3.70 -25.91
N ARG A 64 -11.79 -4.96 -26.32
CA ARG A 64 -10.50 -5.44 -26.81
C ARG A 64 -10.05 -4.77 -28.12
N GLU A 65 -10.98 -4.55 -29.05
CA GLU A 65 -10.66 -4.00 -30.37
C GLU A 65 -10.30 -2.52 -30.27
N SER A 66 -11.12 -1.72 -29.58
CA SER A 66 -10.84 -0.31 -29.36
C SER A 66 -9.56 -0.11 -28.53
N LEU A 67 -9.29 -0.98 -27.54
CA LEU A 67 -8.06 -0.94 -26.76
C LEU A 67 -6.81 -1.30 -27.58
N ARG A 68 -6.93 -2.29 -28.48
CA ARG A 68 -5.87 -2.61 -29.44
C ARG A 68 -5.55 -1.40 -30.31
N ASN A 69 -6.56 -0.79 -30.92
CA ASN A 69 -6.38 0.38 -31.78
C ASN A 69 -5.74 1.55 -31.02
N LEU A 70 -6.13 1.73 -29.75
CA LEU A 70 -5.53 2.73 -28.87
C LEU A 70 -4.04 2.46 -28.60
N ILE A 71 -3.67 1.21 -28.29
CA ILE A 71 -2.28 0.85 -28.00
C ILE A 71 -1.40 0.96 -29.25
N GLU A 72 -1.92 0.58 -30.41
CA GLU A 72 -1.26 0.78 -31.70
C GLU A 72 -1.05 2.29 -31.97
N ALA A 73 -2.10 3.11 -31.78
CA ALA A 73 -2.02 4.56 -31.92
C ALA A 73 -1.04 5.22 -30.95
N ILE A 74 -0.96 4.76 -29.69
CA ILE A 74 0.06 5.24 -28.74
C ILE A 74 1.46 4.96 -29.28
N GLY A 75 1.70 3.74 -29.75
CA GLY A 75 2.99 3.35 -30.33
C GLY A 75 3.37 4.17 -31.56
N ASP A 76 2.40 4.57 -32.38
CA ASP A 76 2.62 5.34 -33.62
C ASP A 76 2.72 6.85 -33.42
N CYS A 77 1.98 7.41 -32.45
CA CYS A 77 1.84 8.85 -32.30
C CYS A 77 2.77 9.46 -31.23
N VAL A 78 3.16 8.67 -30.22
CA VAL A 78 3.95 9.16 -29.09
C VAL A 78 5.42 8.94 -29.39
N GLU A 79 6.20 10.02 -29.48
CA GLU A 79 7.63 9.92 -29.84
C GLU A 79 8.49 9.35 -28.70
N GLN A 80 8.23 9.74 -27.45
CA GLN A 80 9.06 9.36 -26.29
C GLN A 80 8.20 9.09 -25.05
N LEU A 81 7.52 7.95 -25.02
CA LEU A 81 6.81 7.52 -23.83
C LEU A 81 7.81 7.07 -22.75
N LYS A 82 7.82 7.75 -21.60
CA LYS A 82 8.66 7.39 -20.44
C LYS A 82 7.92 6.55 -19.42
N ARG A 83 6.62 6.81 -19.22
CA ARG A 83 5.79 6.10 -18.22
C ARG A 83 4.53 5.53 -18.87
N PHE A 84 4.31 4.24 -18.67
CA PHE A 84 3.09 3.58 -19.11
C PHE A 84 2.44 2.80 -17.98
N THR A 85 1.12 2.99 -17.81
CA THR A 85 0.31 2.24 -16.83
C THR A 85 -0.89 1.64 -17.53
N LEU A 86 -1.12 0.36 -17.29
CA LEU A 86 -2.25 -0.39 -17.80
C LEU A 86 -2.88 -1.19 -16.66
N TYR A 87 -4.19 -1.03 -16.47
CA TYR A 87 -4.85 -1.55 -15.29
C TYR A 87 -6.26 -2.06 -15.58
N TYR A 88 -6.51 -3.37 -15.39
CA TYR A 88 -7.73 -4.08 -15.78
C TYR A 88 -8.23 -3.75 -17.18
N CYS A 89 -7.29 -3.70 -18.12
CA CYS A 89 -7.57 -3.40 -19.51
C CYS A 89 -7.37 -4.67 -20.33
N GLY A 90 -8.44 -5.31 -20.82
CA GLY A 90 -8.38 -6.67 -21.39
C GLY A 90 -7.65 -6.81 -22.73
N ILE A 91 -6.35 -6.49 -22.79
CA ILE A 91 -5.50 -6.58 -23.98
C ILE A 91 -4.61 -7.82 -23.98
N GLU A 92 -4.33 -8.34 -25.17
CA GLU A 92 -3.38 -9.45 -25.34
C GLU A 92 -1.92 -8.96 -25.26
N ASN A 93 -1.06 -9.75 -24.61
CA ASN A 93 0.36 -9.44 -24.39
C ASN A 93 1.15 -9.08 -25.67
N LYS A 94 0.80 -9.67 -26.83
CA LYS A 94 1.44 -9.38 -28.13
C LYS A 94 1.36 -7.90 -28.54
N HIS A 95 0.29 -7.19 -28.16
CA HIS A 95 0.15 -5.76 -28.47
C HIS A 95 1.01 -4.89 -27.54
N LEU A 96 1.23 -5.34 -26.31
CA LEU A 96 2.15 -4.68 -25.38
C LEU A 96 3.61 -4.84 -25.83
N ILE A 97 3.98 -6.00 -26.36
CA ILE A 97 5.30 -6.21 -26.98
C ILE A 97 5.52 -5.20 -28.11
N LYS A 98 4.57 -5.07 -29.04
CA LYS A 98 4.65 -4.09 -30.15
C LYS A 98 4.73 -2.64 -29.67
N LEU A 99 4.04 -2.29 -28.59
CA LEU A 99 4.16 -0.96 -27.98
C LEU A 99 5.57 -0.74 -27.45
N ILE A 100 6.10 -1.71 -26.71
CA ILE A 100 7.45 -1.64 -26.14
C ILE A 100 8.52 -1.52 -27.24
N GLU A 101 8.38 -2.25 -28.34
CA GLU A 101 9.25 -2.15 -29.53
C GLU A 101 9.36 -0.71 -30.06
N LYS A 102 8.23 0.00 -30.07
CA LYS A 102 8.16 1.38 -30.54
C LYS A 102 8.57 2.40 -29.47
N GLN A 103 8.73 1.98 -28.21
CA GLN A 103 8.95 2.89 -27.07
C GLN A 103 10.20 2.50 -26.25
N PRO A 104 11.41 2.59 -26.84
CA PRO A 104 12.67 2.32 -26.13
C PRO A 104 12.98 3.34 -25.00
N SER A 105 12.26 4.46 -24.96
CA SER A 105 12.36 5.49 -23.93
C SER A 105 11.69 5.13 -22.59
N LEU A 106 11.02 3.97 -22.49
CA LEU A 106 10.29 3.61 -21.27
C LEU A 106 11.22 3.46 -20.06
N GLU A 107 10.93 4.25 -19.02
CA GLU A 107 11.60 4.27 -17.71
C GLU A 107 10.71 3.66 -16.61
N TYR A 108 9.38 3.73 -16.77
CA TYR A 108 8.38 3.22 -15.84
C TYR A 108 7.32 2.39 -16.57
N LEU A 109 7.05 1.20 -16.04
CA LEU A 109 6.01 0.32 -16.57
C LEU A 109 5.19 -0.29 -15.42
N ARG A 110 3.87 -0.11 -15.46
CA ARG A 110 2.93 -0.78 -14.57
C ARG A 110 1.86 -1.51 -15.35
N ILE A 111 1.72 -2.82 -15.15
CA ILE A 111 0.73 -3.65 -15.86
C ILE A 111 -0.01 -4.54 -14.86
N ASN A 112 -1.32 -4.36 -14.73
CA ASN A 112 -2.19 -5.31 -14.04
C ASN A 112 -3.22 -5.84 -15.04
N ASN A 113 -2.84 -6.89 -15.78
CA ASN A 113 -3.64 -7.49 -16.85
C ASN A 113 -3.20 -8.93 -17.21
N GLY A 114 -2.67 -9.69 -16.25
CA GLY A 114 -2.23 -11.07 -16.45
C GLY A 114 -1.05 -11.20 -17.41
N MET A 115 0.12 -10.67 -17.02
CA MET A 115 1.32 -10.80 -17.84
C MET A 115 1.77 -12.27 -17.95
N ASN A 116 2.09 -12.70 -19.17
CA ASN A 116 2.72 -13.99 -19.41
C ASN A 116 4.26 -13.89 -19.39
N THR A 117 4.91 -15.06 -19.36
CA THR A 117 6.38 -15.19 -19.36
C THR A 117 7.05 -14.53 -20.56
N GLU A 118 6.42 -14.60 -21.74
CA GLU A 118 6.95 -14.02 -22.97
C GLU A 118 7.13 -12.50 -22.84
N LEU A 119 6.08 -11.79 -22.41
CA LEU A 119 6.12 -10.34 -22.24
C LEU A 119 7.13 -9.93 -21.16
N ILE A 120 7.18 -10.63 -20.02
CA ILE A 120 8.13 -10.32 -18.94
C ILE A 120 9.58 -10.49 -19.43
N ASN A 121 9.88 -11.59 -20.12
CA ASN A 121 11.22 -11.82 -20.66
C ASN A 121 11.58 -10.81 -21.75
N TYR A 122 10.60 -10.38 -22.55
CA TYR A 122 10.77 -9.33 -23.54
C TYR A 122 11.15 -8.00 -22.88
N ILE A 123 10.42 -7.59 -21.83
CA ILE A 123 10.70 -6.36 -21.06
C ILE A 123 12.11 -6.39 -20.45
N LYS A 124 12.49 -7.52 -19.86
CA LYS A 124 13.82 -7.72 -19.25
C LYS A 124 14.97 -7.55 -20.24
N THR A 125 14.75 -7.91 -21.50
CA THR A 125 15.78 -7.93 -22.54
C THR A 125 15.81 -6.64 -23.34
N ASN A 126 14.64 -6.01 -23.59
CA ASN A 126 14.53 -4.91 -24.54
C ASN A 126 14.30 -3.53 -23.88
N CYS A 127 13.73 -3.46 -22.67
CA CYS A 127 13.47 -2.18 -21.99
C CYS A 127 14.68 -1.68 -21.18
N LEU A 128 15.82 -1.43 -21.82
CA LEU A 128 17.10 -1.12 -21.12
C LEU A 128 17.07 0.17 -20.26
N ASN A 129 16.19 1.12 -20.58
CA ASN A 129 15.99 2.35 -19.82
C ASN A 129 15.07 2.17 -18.61
N LEU A 130 14.40 1.02 -18.48
CA LEU A 130 13.45 0.78 -17.41
C LEU A 130 14.14 0.84 -16.03
N ARG A 131 13.55 1.57 -15.10
CA ARG A 131 13.99 1.72 -13.71
C ARG A 131 12.89 1.33 -12.72
N GLU A 132 11.65 1.39 -13.13
CA GLU A 132 10.50 1.05 -12.29
C GLU A 132 9.60 0.06 -13.01
N LEU A 133 9.37 -1.10 -12.41
CA LEU A 133 8.52 -2.14 -12.97
C LEU A 133 7.54 -2.64 -11.91
N LEU A 134 6.25 -2.61 -12.21
CA LEU A 134 5.20 -3.14 -11.37
C LEU A 134 4.27 -4.02 -12.19
N PHE A 135 4.00 -5.24 -11.76
CA PHE A 135 3.19 -6.13 -12.57
C PHE A 135 2.46 -7.21 -11.78
N ASP A 136 1.35 -7.67 -12.36
CA ASP A 136 0.73 -8.93 -11.97
C ASP A 136 1.28 -10.10 -12.79
N ASN A 137 1.47 -11.25 -12.15
CA ASN A 137 1.86 -12.47 -12.85
C ASN A 137 1.18 -13.68 -12.21
N SER A 138 0.35 -14.35 -12.99
CA SER A 138 -0.36 -15.57 -12.59
C SER A 138 0.43 -16.85 -12.92
N SER A 139 1.66 -16.75 -13.43
CA SER A 139 2.38 -17.89 -14.01
C SER A 139 3.74 -18.19 -13.36
N THR A 140 4.01 -19.49 -13.20
CA THR A 140 5.17 -20.10 -12.52
C THR A 140 6.19 -20.59 -13.56
N PHE A 141 7.16 -19.75 -13.92
CA PHE A 141 8.19 -20.13 -14.91
C PHE A 141 9.57 -19.58 -14.58
N GLU A 142 10.59 -20.23 -15.16
CA GLU A 142 11.99 -19.81 -15.08
C GLU A 142 12.17 -18.42 -15.66
N LEU A 143 12.65 -17.51 -14.82
CA LEU A 143 12.88 -16.13 -15.17
C LEU A 143 14.38 -15.90 -15.41
N LYS A 144 14.70 -15.15 -16.47
CA LYS A 144 16.06 -14.64 -16.69
C LYS A 144 16.34 -13.42 -15.77
N PRO A 145 17.61 -13.13 -15.44
CA PRO A 145 17.98 -11.86 -14.80
C PRO A 145 17.55 -10.65 -15.65
N PHE A 146 17.33 -9.51 -15.00
CA PHE A 146 17.13 -8.24 -15.69
C PHE A 146 18.45 -7.80 -16.35
N GLN A 147 18.42 -7.17 -17.53
CA GLN A 147 19.64 -6.59 -18.12
C GLN A 147 19.96 -5.20 -17.56
N GLN A 148 18.97 -4.56 -16.95
CA GLN A 148 19.01 -3.23 -16.39
C GLN A 148 18.85 -3.26 -14.87
N ALA A 149 19.41 -2.26 -14.21
CA ALA A 149 19.28 -2.07 -12.78
C ALA A 149 17.97 -1.32 -12.46
N LEU A 150 17.12 -1.91 -11.62
CA LEU A 150 15.86 -1.30 -11.20
C LEU A 150 16.03 -0.50 -9.90
N ILE A 151 15.24 0.56 -9.78
CA ILE A 151 15.10 1.41 -8.59
C ILE A 151 13.82 1.04 -7.83
N SER A 152 12.78 0.61 -8.54
CA SER A 152 11.51 0.16 -7.95
C SER A 152 11.04 -1.14 -8.59
N TYR A 153 10.59 -2.08 -7.77
CA TYR A 153 10.06 -3.37 -8.21
C TYR A 153 8.76 -3.71 -7.48
N GLY A 154 7.71 -3.98 -8.24
CA GLY A 154 6.39 -4.37 -7.77
C GLY A 154 5.94 -5.68 -8.39
N LEU A 155 5.40 -6.57 -7.57
CA LEU A 155 4.95 -7.89 -7.99
C LEU A 155 3.65 -8.28 -7.28
N PHE A 156 2.59 -8.51 -8.04
CA PHE A 156 1.34 -9.11 -7.60
C PHE A 156 1.25 -10.54 -8.12
N VAL A 157 1.05 -11.52 -7.24
CA VAL A 157 1.05 -12.94 -7.61
C VAL A 157 -0.09 -13.67 -6.91
N ASP A 158 -0.82 -14.47 -7.70
CA ASP A 158 -1.90 -15.32 -7.19
C ASP A 158 -1.35 -16.55 -6.43
N ASP A 159 -0.35 -17.26 -6.95
CA ASP A 159 0.37 -18.33 -6.24
C ASP A 159 1.89 -18.20 -6.38
N CYS A 160 2.58 -18.18 -5.23
CA CYS A 160 4.01 -17.95 -5.12
C CYS A 160 4.85 -19.25 -5.12
N SER A 161 4.41 -20.33 -5.77
CA SER A 161 5.19 -21.57 -5.83
C SER A 161 6.55 -21.39 -6.53
N SER A 162 7.62 -21.89 -5.88
CA SER A 162 9.08 -21.94 -6.20
C SER A 162 9.79 -20.67 -6.70
N THR A 163 9.04 -19.64 -7.06
CA THR A 163 9.52 -18.56 -7.91
C THR A 163 9.75 -17.27 -7.14
N GLY A 164 9.20 -17.09 -5.93
CA GLY A 164 9.35 -15.87 -5.13
C GLY A 164 10.80 -15.60 -4.70
N THR A 165 11.42 -16.56 -4.02
CA THR A 165 12.83 -16.49 -3.57
C THR A 165 13.78 -16.37 -4.77
N GLN A 166 13.58 -17.18 -5.80
CA GLN A 166 14.40 -17.15 -7.01
C GLN A 166 14.29 -15.80 -7.74
N ARG A 167 13.09 -15.21 -7.83
CA ARG A 167 12.86 -13.88 -8.42
C ARG A 167 13.64 -12.79 -7.69
N LEU A 168 13.58 -12.77 -6.37
CA LEU A 168 14.30 -11.80 -5.56
C LEU A 168 15.81 -12.00 -5.67
N TYR A 169 16.28 -13.25 -5.72
CA TYR A 169 17.68 -13.55 -5.97
C TYR A 169 18.14 -13.05 -7.35
N LEU A 170 17.40 -13.34 -8.41
CA LEU A 170 17.72 -12.88 -9.77
C LEU A 170 17.67 -11.35 -9.88
N LEU A 171 16.72 -10.70 -9.21
CA LEU A 171 16.66 -9.25 -9.11
C LEU A 171 17.88 -8.68 -8.35
N SER A 172 18.33 -9.36 -7.30
CA SER A 172 19.50 -8.95 -6.53
C SER A 172 20.78 -8.96 -7.37
N GLN A 173 20.91 -9.85 -8.38
CA GLN A 173 22.09 -9.91 -9.25
C GLN A 173 22.34 -8.61 -10.00
N THR A 174 21.30 -7.85 -10.36
CA THR A 174 21.43 -6.62 -11.16
C THR A 174 21.05 -5.37 -10.40
N SER A 175 20.20 -5.49 -9.38
CA SER A 175 19.60 -4.35 -8.68
C SER A 175 20.02 -4.25 -7.21
N LYS A 176 21.01 -5.03 -6.75
CA LYS A 176 21.50 -5.03 -5.36
C LYS A 176 21.71 -3.63 -4.77
N LYS A 177 22.35 -2.75 -5.56
CA LYS A 177 22.75 -1.39 -5.16
C LYS A 177 21.76 -0.30 -5.59
N SER A 178 20.94 -0.56 -6.61
CA SER A 178 20.04 0.46 -7.17
C SER A 178 18.65 0.43 -6.55
N LEU A 179 18.18 -0.75 -6.11
CA LEU A 179 16.81 -0.95 -5.66
C LEU A 179 16.56 -0.19 -4.36
N LYS A 180 15.53 0.66 -4.39
CA LYS A 180 15.08 1.48 -3.26
C LYS A 180 13.70 1.07 -2.77
N ASN A 181 12.82 0.67 -3.70
CA ASN A 181 11.44 0.37 -3.38
C ASN A 181 11.10 -1.06 -3.81
N ILE A 182 10.49 -1.80 -2.90
CA ILE A 182 9.94 -3.12 -3.19
C ILE A 182 8.53 -3.26 -2.65
N ALA A 183 7.71 -3.89 -3.47
CA ALA A 183 6.27 -4.02 -3.31
C ALA A 183 5.86 -5.43 -3.73
N ILE A 184 5.42 -6.26 -2.80
CA ILE A 184 5.06 -7.65 -3.10
C ILE A 184 3.72 -7.98 -2.49
N GLU A 185 2.81 -8.46 -3.33
CA GLU A 185 1.49 -8.89 -2.95
C GLU A 185 1.31 -10.35 -3.35
N VAL A 186 0.94 -11.17 -2.38
CA VAL A 186 0.78 -12.62 -2.54
C VAL A 186 -0.61 -12.98 -2.04
N VAL A 187 -1.45 -13.48 -2.96
CA VAL A 187 -2.81 -13.89 -2.62
C VAL A 187 -2.75 -15.26 -1.93
N ASN A 188 -2.24 -16.26 -2.63
CA ASN A 188 -2.03 -17.61 -2.12
C ASN A 188 -0.53 -17.96 -2.17
N SER A 189 -0.05 -18.75 -1.21
CA SER A 189 1.28 -19.32 -1.29
C SER A 189 1.28 -20.71 -0.70
N SER A 190 1.66 -21.69 -1.51
CA SER A 190 2.03 -23.03 -1.04
C SER A 190 3.49 -23.11 -0.58
N GLU A 191 4.32 -22.10 -0.90
CA GLU A 191 5.76 -22.12 -0.61
C GLU A 191 6.14 -21.19 0.55
N LYS A 192 7.18 -21.64 1.25
CA LYS A 192 7.98 -20.94 2.24
C LYS A 192 8.92 -19.91 1.59
N ILE A 193 8.61 -18.62 1.70
CA ILE A 193 9.51 -17.54 1.25
C ILE A 193 10.15 -16.83 2.46
N ASP A 194 11.46 -16.95 2.59
CA ASP A 194 12.25 -16.17 3.57
C ASP A 194 12.50 -14.76 3.04
N PHE A 195 11.45 -13.92 3.07
CA PHE A 195 11.54 -12.50 2.69
C PHE A 195 12.61 -11.74 3.47
N PRO A 196 12.74 -11.87 4.81
CA PRO A 196 13.79 -11.18 5.56
C PRO A 196 15.19 -11.42 4.98
N ARG A 197 15.54 -12.69 4.70
CA ARG A 197 16.83 -13.04 4.09
C ARG A 197 16.94 -12.54 2.66
N CYS A 198 15.93 -12.72 1.82
CA CYS A 198 15.99 -12.27 0.42
C CYS A 198 16.16 -10.76 0.32
N LEU A 199 15.37 -10.01 1.09
CA LEU A 199 15.39 -8.55 1.10
C LEU A 199 16.72 -8.01 1.64
N SER A 200 17.35 -8.72 2.59
CA SER A 200 18.64 -8.31 3.17
C SER A 200 19.76 -8.15 2.15
N THR A 201 19.63 -8.78 0.97
CA THR A 201 20.61 -8.68 -0.10
C THR A 201 20.68 -7.28 -0.71
N PHE A 202 19.61 -6.48 -0.61
CA PHE A 202 19.53 -5.14 -1.18
C PHE A 202 20.06 -4.08 -0.20
N GLU A 203 21.02 -3.29 -0.65
CA GLU A 203 21.81 -2.39 0.21
C GLU A 203 21.15 -1.02 0.45
N ASN A 204 20.19 -0.64 -0.41
CA ASN A 204 19.67 0.74 -0.47
C ASN A 204 18.13 0.84 -0.37
N LEU A 205 17.47 -0.18 0.17
CA LEU A 205 16.02 -0.16 0.37
C LEU A 205 15.61 1.00 1.29
N SER A 206 14.69 1.82 0.78
CA SER A 206 13.99 2.89 1.49
C SER A 206 12.52 2.56 1.76
N SER A 207 11.91 1.68 0.97
CA SER A 207 10.52 1.26 1.14
C SER A 207 10.36 -0.24 0.90
N ILE A 208 9.82 -0.94 1.89
CA ILE A 208 9.41 -2.33 1.80
C ILE A 208 7.92 -2.40 2.10
N ARG A 209 7.14 -2.90 1.14
CA ARG A 209 5.70 -3.14 1.31
C ARG A 209 5.37 -4.57 0.93
N LEU A 210 4.79 -5.32 1.87
CA LEU A 210 4.47 -6.73 1.71
C LEU A 210 3.02 -6.97 2.13
N SER A 211 2.26 -7.66 1.29
CA SER A 211 0.86 -8.00 1.54
C SER A 211 0.62 -9.49 1.30
N PHE A 212 0.03 -10.18 2.28
CA PHE A 212 -0.26 -11.61 2.24
C PHE A 212 -1.73 -11.85 2.60
N TYR A 213 -2.50 -12.57 1.76
CA TYR A 213 -3.97 -12.68 1.94
C TYR A 213 -4.50 -14.05 2.42
N GLU A 214 -3.99 -15.15 1.88
CA GLU A 214 -4.46 -16.51 2.13
C GLU A 214 -3.27 -17.47 2.07
N VAL A 215 -2.44 -17.49 3.10
CA VAL A 215 -1.29 -18.39 3.14
C VAL A 215 -1.55 -19.48 4.19
N TYR A 216 -1.32 -20.74 3.86
CA TYR A 216 -1.82 -21.86 4.65
C TYR A 216 -0.77 -22.51 5.58
N GLU A 217 0.53 -22.32 5.33
CA GLU A 217 1.58 -22.90 6.17
C GLU A 217 2.84 -22.02 6.20
N TRP A 218 3.11 -21.36 7.34
CA TRP A 218 4.41 -20.70 7.61
C TRP A 218 5.05 -21.39 8.81
N GLU A 219 6.33 -21.76 8.70
CA GLU A 219 7.17 -21.90 9.89
C GLU A 219 7.44 -20.51 10.46
N SER A 220 7.59 -20.42 11.77
CA SER A 220 7.85 -19.18 12.52
C SER A 220 9.15 -18.50 12.04
N TYR A 221 9.10 -17.74 10.94
CA TYR A 221 10.25 -16.99 10.48
C TYR A 221 10.52 -15.83 11.45
N ILE A 222 11.69 -15.87 12.07
CA ILE A 222 12.15 -14.78 12.92
C ILE A 222 12.53 -13.63 11.99
N TRP A 223 11.72 -12.57 11.98
CA TRP A 223 12.02 -11.34 11.28
C TRP A 223 13.25 -10.68 11.90
N ARG A 224 14.40 -10.76 11.21
CA ARG A 224 15.62 -10.06 11.62
C ARG A 224 15.94 -8.97 10.61
N PHE A 225 15.83 -7.73 11.08
CA PHE A 225 16.15 -6.58 10.27
C PHE A 225 17.66 -6.41 10.25
N HIS A 226 18.19 -6.27 9.04
CA HIS A 226 19.59 -5.91 8.82
C HIS A 226 19.74 -4.40 9.04
N PHE A 227 20.98 -3.89 9.10
CA PHE A 227 21.26 -2.45 9.21
C PHE A 227 20.80 -1.67 7.97
N TRP A 228 19.50 -1.54 7.75
CA TRP A 228 18.90 -0.73 6.70
C TRP A 228 18.77 0.70 7.17
N MET A 229 19.91 1.37 7.24
CA MET A 229 20.06 2.76 7.66
C MET A 229 19.30 3.76 6.77
N LYS A 230 18.76 3.31 5.62
CA LYS A 230 17.98 4.11 4.66
C LYS A 230 16.49 3.77 4.66
N LEU A 231 16.05 2.74 5.39
CA LEU A 231 14.65 2.33 5.38
C LEU A 231 13.79 3.41 6.03
N GLU A 232 12.82 3.93 5.27
CA GLU A 232 11.88 4.93 5.73
C GLU A 232 10.46 4.36 5.86
N ILE A 233 10.13 3.33 5.07
CA ILE A 233 8.80 2.71 5.04
C ILE A 233 8.94 1.19 5.21
N PHE A 234 8.32 0.67 6.25
CA PHE A 234 8.06 -0.76 6.41
C PHE A 234 6.56 -0.97 6.59
N ASP A 235 5.92 -1.58 5.60
CA ASP A 235 4.50 -1.91 5.61
C ASP A 235 4.31 -3.40 5.37
N LEU A 236 3.73 -4.07 6.34
CA LEU A 236 3.47 -5.50 6.34
C LEU A 236 1.98 -5.72 6.63
N TYR A 237 1.25 -6.20 5.63
CA TYR A 237 -0.12 -6.67 5.74
C TYR A 237 -0.17 -8.18 5.67
N VAL A 238 -0.84 -8.80 6.63
CA VAL A 238 -0.98 -10.24 6.73
C VAL A 238 -2.40 -10.57 7.11
N ASN A 239 -3.07 -11.38 6.29
CA ASN A 239 -4.39 -11.93 6.53
C ASN A 239 -4.23 -13.45 6.67
N PHE A 240 -4.26 -13.98 7.90
CA PHE A 240 -3.74 -15.33 8.16
C PHE A 240 -4.41 -16.00 9.38
N GLU A 241 -4.58 -17.34 9.34
CA GLU A 241 -5.13 -18.15 10.44
C GLU A 241 -4.08 -18.77 11.42
N ASN A 242 -2.90 -19.29 10.98
CA ASN A 242 -1.79 -19.90 11.78
C ASN A 242 -0.31 -19.82 11.26
N GLY A 243 0.65 -19.20 11.98
CA GLY A 243 2.10 -19.46 11.77
C GLY A 243 2.98 -18.31 11.29
N PHE A 244 2.40 -17.12 11.07
CA PHE A 244 3.18 -15.89 10.93
C PHE A 244 3.32 -15.20 12.29
N TYR A 245 4.55 -15.10 12.81
CA TYR A 245 4.82 -14.42 14.08
C TYR A 245 5.72 -13.21 13.88
N PHE A 246 5.31 -12.09 14.48
CA PHE A 246 6.15 -10.92 14.65
C PHE A 246 6.18 -10.58 16.14
N ASP A 247 7.34 -10.79 16.77
CA ASP A 247 7.51 -10.71 18.21
C ASP A 247 8.33 -9.48 18.64
N ASP A 248 8.53 -9.33 19.94
CA ASP A 248 9.38 -8.25 20.49
C ASP A 248 10.82 -8.30 19.94
N SER A 249 11.38 -9.48 19.66
CA SER A 249 12.73 -9.61 19.11
C SER A 249 12.84 -8.98 17.72
N ALA A 250 11.88 -9.30 16.84
CA ALA A 250 11.77 -8.70 15.51
C ALA A 250 11.56 -7.19 15.59
N PHE A 251 10.67 -6.75 16.46
CA PHE A 251 10.33 -5.33 16.62
C PHE A 251 11.51 -4.52 17.17
N LEU A 252 12.21 -5.04 18.18
CA LEU A 252 13.42 -4.43 18.71
C LEU A 252 14.52 -4.39 17.66
N SER A 253 14.73 -5.48 16.90
CA SER A 253 15.68 -5.48 15.78
C SER A 253 15.35 -4.38 14.77
N LEU A 254 14.08 -4.21 14.39
CA LEU A 254 13.64 -3.12 13.52
C LEU A 254 13.95 -1.74 14.11
N ALA A 255 13.60 -1.52 15.38
CA ALA A 255 13.78 -0.24 16.06
C ALA A 255 15.26 0.18 16.19
N HIS A 256 16.19 -0.78 16.33
CA HIS A 256 17.62 -0.50 16.42
C HIS A 256 18.30 -0.39 15.04
N ASN A 257 17.86 -1.16 14.05
CA ASN A 257 18.57 -1.27 12.77
C ASN A 257 18.00 -0.36 11.66
N CYS A 258 16.82 0.23 11.86
CA CYS A 258 16.15 1.09 10.88
C CYS A 258 15.84 2.49 11.47
N PRO A 259 16.86 3.29 11.84
CA PRO A 259 16.66 4.56 12.58
C PRO A 259 15.95 5.67 11.78
N ARG A 260 15.81 5.52 10.45
CA ARG A 260 15.16 6.51 9.57
C ARG A 260 13.70 6.21 9.28
N LEU A 261 13.11 5.22 9.97
CA LEU A 261 11.73 4.85 9.77
C LEU A 261 10.78 6.02 10.06
N LYS A 262 9.98 6.35 9.04
CA LYS A 262 8.89 7.32 9.09
C LYS A 262 7.55 6.61 9.13
N VAL A 263 7.49 5.39 8.61
CA VAL A 263 6.28 4.57 8.56
C VAL A 263 6.62 3.16 9.03
N LEU A 264 5.94 2.75 10.09
CA LEU A 264 5.86 1.36 10.53
C LEU A 264 4.39 0.96 10.53
N ALA A 265 3.98 0.18 9.53
CA ALA A 265 2.62 -0.32 9.43
C ALA A 265 2.62 -1.85 9.52
N LEU A 266 2.21 -2.37 10.66
CA LEU A 266 2.04 -3.81 10.85
C LEU A 266 0.55 -4.12 11.01
N ARG A 267 -0.02 -4.70 9.95
CA ARG A 267 -1.46 -4.82 9.74
C ARG A 267 -1.85 -6.29 9.68
N TRP A 268 -2.14 -6.88 10.85
CA TRP A 268 -2.68 -8.23 10.92
C TRP A 268 -4.20 -8.26 10.89
N MET A 269 -4.71 -9.16 10.06
CA MET A 269 -6.09 -9.57 10.00
C MET A 269 -6.11 -11.08 10.28
N ARG A 270 -6.84 -11.49 11.32
CA ARG A 270 -7.07 -12.91 11.62
C ARG A 270 -8.56 -13.19 11.59
N PHE A 271 -8.93 -14.27 10.92
CA PHE A 271 -10.24 -14.91 11.01
C PHE A 271 -10.18 -15.96 12.13
N GLY A 272 -11.12 -15.90 13.07
CA GLY A 272 -11.21 -16.90 14.13
C GLY A 272 -11.91 -16.37 15.39
N THR A 273 -12.87 -17.12 15.89
CA THR A 273 -13.71 -16.79 17.06
C THR A 273 -13.10 -17.24 18.39
N GLU A 274 -12.03 -18.02 18.37
CA GLU A 274 -11.47 -18.65 19.58
C GLU A 274 -10.12 -18.04 19.96
N MET A 275 -10.09 -17.45 21.17
CA MET A 275 -8.97 -16.68 21.70
C MET A 275 -7.81 -17.52 22.24
N ASN A 276 -7.86 -18.84 22.09
CA ASN A 276 -6.97 -19.77 22.79
C ASN A 276 -5.77 -20.24 21.96
N GLU A 277 -5.64 -19.77 20.70
CA GLU A 277 -4.53 -20.12 19.82
C GLU A 277 -3.70 -18.88 19.48
N SER A 278 -2.37 -19.05 19.48
CA SER A 278 -1.30 -18.06 19.29
C SER A 278 -1.69 -16.84 18.44
N MET A 279 -1.70 -15.65 19.03
CA MET A 279 -1.90 -14.39 18.27
C MET A 279 -0.64 -14.06 17.45
N PRO A 280 -0.76 -13.61 16.19
CA PRO A 280 0.37 -13.48 15.28
C PRO A 280 1.31 -12.32 15.64
N LEU A 281 0.76 -11.23 16.19
CA LEU A 281 1.52 -10.09 16.65
C LEU A 281 1.84 -10.21 18.14
N GLN A 282 2.98 -10.81 18.46
CA GLN A 282 3.45 -11.08 19.82
C GLN A 282 4.36 -9.97 20.35
N ILE A 283 3.93 -8.72 20.20
CA ILE A 283 4.64 -7.55 20.73
C ILE A 283 4.03 -7.11 22.05
N SER A 284 4.88 -6.76 23.00
CA SER A 284 4.52 -6.28 24.33
C SER A 284 4.94 -4.81 24.53
N ASP A 285 4.70 -4.30 25.75
CA ASP A 285 5.13 -2.97 26.14
C ASP A 285 6.64 -2.73 25.95
N LEU A 286 7.47 -3.77 26.05
CA LEU A 286 8.93 -3.67 25.91
C LEU A 286 9.35 -3.06 24.57
N SER A 287 8.79 -3.57 23.48
CA SER A 287 9.18 -3.17 22.13
C SER A 287 8.64 -1.78 21.76
N LEU A 288 7.42 -1.45 22.21
CA LEU A 288 6.83 -0.14 21.96
C LEU A 288 7.52 0.97 22.76
N LEU A 289 7.94 0.70 24.01
CA LEU A 289 8.78 1.60 24.81
C LEU A 289 10.11 1.88 24.10
N ALA A 290 10.81 0.83 23.65
CA ALA A 290 12.08 0.98 22.95
C ALA A 290 11.94 1.79 21.64
N LEU A 291 10.91 1.50 20.84
CA LEU A 291 10.63 2.27 19.63
C LEU A 291 10.36 3.74 19.93
N SER A 292 9.60 4.04 20.98
CA SER A 292 9.31 5.42 21.39
C SER A 292 10.60 6.21 21.71
N GLU A 293 11.68 5.52 22.08
CA GLU A 293 12.98 6.09 22.38
C GLU A 293 13.91 6.22 21.18
N THR A 294 13.76 5.37 20.17
CA THR A 294 14.69 5.35 19.02
C THR A 294 14.11 6.05 17.79
N LEU A 295 12.86 5.77 17.41
CA LEU A 295 12.29 6.19 16.12
C LEU A 295 11.61 7.56 16.20
N LYS A 296 12.36 8.61 16.58
CA LYS A 296 11.82 9.98 16.79
C LYS A 296 11.26 10.64 15.51
N ASP A 297 11.62 10.13 14.34
CA ASP A 297 11.13 10.58 13.04
C ASP A 297 9.86 9.84 12.56
N LEU A 298 9.31 8.94 13.38
CA LEU A 298 8.12 8.17 13.01
C LEU A 298 6.90 9.09 12.87
N ARG A 299 6.22 8.95 11.73
CA ARG A 299 5.02 9.72 11.36
C ARG A 299 3.78 8.82 11.28
N VAL A 300 3.95 7.54 10.97
CA VAL A 300 2.85 6.57 10.89
C VAL A 300 3.20 5.32 11.68
N LEU A 301 2.32 4.96 12.61
CA LEU A 301 2.41 3.72 13.39
C LEU A 301 1.08 2.97 13.34
N HIS A 302 1.08 1.80 12.69
CA HIS A 302 -0.05 0.88 12.72
C HIS A 302 0.35 -0.41 13.42
N LEU A 303 -0.37 -0.75 14.49
CA LEU A 303 -0.23 -1.99 15.24
C LEU A 303 -1.62 -2.59 15.41
N THR A 304 -2.10 -3.27 14.37
CA THR A 304 -3.42 -3.91 14.42
C THR A 304 -3.30 -5.30 15.04
N GLN A 305 -4.22 -5.64 15.95
CA GLN A 305 -4.23 -6.90 16.69
C GLN A 305 -2.98 -7.15 17.54
N ALA A 306 -2.43 -6.12 18.20
CA ALA A 306 -1.40 -6.28 19.24
C ALA A 306 -2.06 -6.45 20.63
N PRO A 307 -2.26 -7.68 21.14
CA PRO A 307 -3.00 -7.91 22.39
C PRO A 307 -2.18 -7.58 23.65
N TYR A 308 -0.84 -7.64 23.59
CA TYR A 308 0.02 -7.52 24.78
C TYR A 308 0.56 -6.11 25.02
N ILE A 309 0.21 -5.13 24.17
CA ILE A 309 0.49 -3.72 24.44
C ILE A 309 -0.59 -3.15 25.36
N THR A 310 -0.19 -2.31 26.31
CA THR A 310 -1.06 -1.67 27.29
C THR A 310 -0.93 -0.15 27.24
N ASP A 311 -1.75 0.53 28.03
CA ASP A 311 -1.63 1.98 28.24
C ASP A 311 -0.21 2.42 28.63
N GLN A 312 0.54 1.59 29.35
CA GLN A 312 1.88 1.91 29.84
C GLN A 312 2.88 2.17 28.71
N SER A 313 2.83 1.40 27.62
CA SER A 313 3.69 1.63 26.47
C SER A 313 3.07 2.59 25.47
N VAL A 314 1.74 2.57 25.30
CA VAL A 314 1.07 3.49 24.37
C VAL A 314 1.26 4.95 24.81
N ILE A 315 1.25 5.26 26.12
CA ILE A 315 1.50 6.62 26.60
C ILE A 315 2.92 7.12 26.29
N SER A 316 3.87 6.21 26.10
CA SER A 316 5.25 6.57 25.73
C SER A 316 5.36 7.14 24.33
N LEU A 317 4.38 6.87 23.46
CA LEU A 317 4.30 7.42 22.10
C LEU A 317 4.17 8.95 22.07
N LYS A 318 3.89 9.61 23.20
CA LYS A 318 4.02 11.07 23.37
C LYS A 318 5.39 11.60 22.94
N LYS A 319 6.44 10.78 23.06
CA LYS A 319 7.82 11.10 22.67
C LYS A 319 8.01 11.19 21.15
N LEU A 320 7.03 10.75 20.36
CA LEU A 320 7.05 10.76 18.89
C LEU A 320 6.30 12.00 18.37
N GLU A 321 6.87 13.19 18.57
CA GLU A 321 6.21 14.48 18.28
C GLU A 321 5.82 14.67 16.79
N LYS A 322 6.44 13.90 15.89
CA LYS A 322 6.15 13.88 14.45
C LYS A 322 5.05 12.89 14.06
N LEU A 323 4.49 12.14 15.01
CA LEU A 323 3.44 11.17 14.73
C LEU A 323 2.19 11.88 14.20
N GLU A 324 1.77 11.46 13.00
CA GLU A 324 0.65 11.99 12.25
C GLU A 324 -0.51 10.98 12.19
N GLN A 325 -0.18 9.68 12.20
CA GLN A 325 -1.16 8.60 12.15
C GLN A 325 -0.88 7.53 13.21
N LEU A 326 -1.94 7.12 13.92
CA LEU A 326 -1.88 6.05 14.91
C LEU A 326 -3.07 5.09 14.73
N GLN A 327 -2.78 3.82 14.48
CA GLN A 327 -3.79 2.77 14.34
C GLN A 327 -3.52 1.67 15.36
N LEU A 328 -4.44 1.48 16.31
CA LEU A 328 -4.38 0.50 17.40
C LEU A 328 -5.65 -0.38 17.42
N HIS A 329 -6.11 -0.76 16.23
CA HIS A 329 -7.29 -1.60 16.11
C HIS A 329 -7.08 -2.95 16.79
N CYS A 330 -8.09 -3.39 17.54
CA CYS A 330 -8.08 -4.64 18.30
C CYS A 330 -6.94 -4.77 19.34
N CYS A 331 -6.36 -3.65 19.80
CA CYS A 331 -5.45 -3.60 20.96
C CYS A 331 -6.26 -3.53 22.26
N ARG A 332 -6.67 -4.69 22.78
CA ARG A 332 -7.72 -4.79 23.82
C ARG A 332 -7.34 -4.23 25.19
N ASN A 333 -6.05 -4.08 25.47
CA ASN A 333 -5.53 -3.57 26.73
C ASN A 333 -5.21 -2.06 26.68
N VAL A 334 -5.64 -1.38 25.61
CA VAL A 334 -5.50 0.08 25.44
C VAL A 334 -6.84 0.76 25.73
N THR A 335 -6.82 1.76 26.59
CA THR A 335 -8.02 2.45 27.07
C THR A 335 -8.28 3.77 26.36
N ASP A 336 -9.55 4.21 26.39
CA ASP A 336 -9.98 5.52 25.90
C ASP A 336 -9.22 6.68 26.55
N ASN A 337 -8.90 6.58 27.84
CA ASN A 337 -8.14 7.61 28.55
C ASN A 337 -6.74 7.80 27.96
N CYS A 338 -6.06 6.70 27.69
CA CYS A 338 -4.70 6.72 27.18
C CYS A 338 -4.66 7.37 25.79
N VAL A 339 -5.55 6.92 24.89
CA VAL A 339 -5.63 7.46 23.54
C VAL A 339 -6.01 8.94 23.56
N ALA A 340 -7.03 9.35 24.34
CA ALA A 340 -7.38 10.75 24.51
C ALA A 340 -6.20 11.62 24.95
N THR A 341 -5.39 11.11 25.88
CA THR A 341 -4.19 11.79 26.36
C THR A 341 -3.13 11.94 25.26
N LEU A 342 -2.98 10.94 24.37
CA LEU A 342 -2.11 11.05 23.20
C LEU A 342 -2.61 12.11 22.21
N VAL A 343 -3.91 12.14 21.92
CA VAL A 343 -4.51 13.13 21.00
C VAL A 343 -4.23 14.55 21.45
N GLN A 344 -4.39 14.81 22.76
CA GLN A 344 -4.15 16.11 23.38
C GLN A 344 -2.67 16.54 23.31
N HIS A 345 -1.74 15.58 23.43
CA HIS A 345 -0.31 15.87 23.49
C HIS A 345 0.34 16.00 22.10
N LEU A 346 0.04 15.09 21.18
CA LEU A 346 0.73 14.96 19.89
C LEU A 346 0.19 15.93 18.85
N GLN A 347 0.78 17.11 18.69
CA GLN A 347 0.24 18.18 17.83
C GLN A 347 0.03 17.80 16.35
N ASN A 348 0.81 16.87 15.82
CA ASN A 348 0.71 16.43 14.42
C ASN A 348 -0.28 15.29 14.18
N LEU A 349 -0.76 14.63 15.24
CA LEU A 349 -1.66 13.48 15.12
C LEU A 349 -3.03 13.93 14.61
N CYS A 350 -3.40 13.46 13.42
CA CYS A 350 -4.63 13.81 12.73
C CYS A 350 -5.40 12.61 12.18
N VAL A 351 -4.78 11.43 12.11
CA VAL A 351 -5.46 10.18 11.72
C VAL A 351 -5.36 9.19 12.88
N ILE A 352 -6.52 8.75 13.36
CA ILE A 352 -6.60 7.79 14.47
C ILE A 352 -7.52 6.65 14.09
N GLY A 353 -7.16 5.43 14.43
CA GLY A 353 -8.12 4.34 14.47
C GLY A 353 -7.90 3.39 15.63
N ILE A 354 -8.99 3.08 16.31
CA ILE A 354 -8.98 2.35 17.58
C ILE A 354 -10.20 1.45 17.67
N SER A 355 -10.10 0.40 18.48
CA SER A 355 -11.21 -0.52 18.75
C SER A 355 -11.47 -0.64 20.24
N SER A 356 -12.73 -0.64 20.66
CA SER A 356 -13.10 -0.82 22.08
C SER A 356 -14.42 -1.54 22.20
N ARG A 357 -14.59 -2.23 23.33
CA ARG A 357 -15.88 -2.80 23.76
C ARG A 357 -16.81 -1.76 24.40
N LEU A 358 -16.25 -0.61 24.79
CA LEU A 358 -16.91 0.54 25.40
C LEU A 358 -16.82 1.76 24.46
N PHE A 359 -17.71 2.73 24.62
CA PHE A 359 -17.71 3.95 23.81
C PHE A 359 -16.44 4.80 24.05
N PHE A 360 -15.76 5.24 22.99
CA PHE A 360 -14.54 6.08 23.06
C PHE A 360 -14.86 7.58 23.17
N GLU A 361 -15.61 7.93 24.20
CA GLU A 361 -16.11 9.30 24.37
C GLU A 361 -14.99 10.31 24.59
N LYS A 362 -13.98 9.98 25.41
CA LYS A 362 -12.90 10.91 25.77
C LYS A 362 -11.99 11.16 24.58
N THR A 363 -11.66 10.12 23.82
CA THR A 363 -10.88 10.25 22.59
C THR A 363 -11.63 11.10 21.58
N LEU A 364 -12.93 10.84 21.38
CA LEU A 364 -13.77 11.64 20.48
C LEU A 364 -13.78 13.12 20.88
N ASN A 365 -13.98 13.42 22.17
CA ASN A 365 -13.97 14.79 22.68
C ASN A 365 -12.60 15.46 22.51
N ALA A 366 -11.50 14.72 22.72
CA ALA A 366 -10.16 15.22 22.49
C ALA A 366 -9.91 15.56 21.01
N ILE A 367 -10.40 14.73 20.08
CA ILE A 367 -10.28 14.98 18.64
C ILE A 367 -11.10 16.20 18.24
N ARG A 368 -12.34 16.34 18.72
CA ARG A 368 -13.20 17.51 18.47
C ARG A 368 -12.55 18.79 18.95
N ALA A 369 -12.08 18.81 20.21
CA ALA A 369 -11.39 19.98 20.76
C ALA A 369 -10.16 20.36 19.91
N LYS A 370 -9.44 19.38 19.39
CA LYS A 370 -8.27 19.60 18.55
C LYS A 370 -8.64 20.09 17.14
N SER A 371 -9.71 19.55 16.53
CA SER A 371 -10.20 20.01 15.23
C SER A 371 -10.70 21.44 15.28
N ASP A 372 -11.37 21.82 16.37
CA ASP A 372 -11.87 23.17 16.60
C ASP A 372 -10.72 24.19 16.72
N LEU A 373 -9.62 23.79 17.36
CA LEU A 373 -8.41 24.62 17.49
C LEU A 373 -7.57 24.69 16.20
N SER A 374 -7.83 23.83 15.21
CA SER A 374 -7.04 23.72 13.98
C SER A 374 -7.92 23.69 12.72
N PRO A 375 -8.63 24.79 12.40
CA PRO A 375 -9.62 24.82 11.31
C PRO A 375 -9.04 24.54 9.92
N HIS A 376 -7.72 24.75 9.73
CA HIS A 376 -7.01 24.50 8.47
C HIS A 376 -6.52 23.05 8.31
N ARG A 377 -6.71 22.20 9.32
CA ARG A 377 -6.26 20.80 9.30
C ARG A 377 -7.47 19.86 9.28
N LYS A 378 -7.41 18.84 8.42
CA LYS A 378 -8.39 17.76 8.39
C LYS A 378 -8.03 16.66 9.39
N PHE A 379 -9.01 16.19 10.14
CA PHE A 379 -8.89 15.12 11.12
C PHE A 379 -9.75 13.93 10.71
N TYR A 380 -9.24 12.73 10.97
CA TYR A 380 -9.87 11.48 10.58
C TYR A 380 -9.84 10.50 11.75
N ALA A 381 -10.99 9.93 12.10
CA ALA A 381 -11.08 8.95 13.18
C ALA A 381 -11.94 7.74 12.77
N LEU A 382 -11.39 6.53 12.95
CA LEU A 382 -12.12 5.27 12.80
C LEU A 382 -12.30 4.59 14.16
N PHE A 383 -13.54 4.47 14.60
CA PHE A 383 -13.90 3.78 15.84
C PHE A 383 -14.57 2.45 15.50
N LEU A 384 -13.95 1.35 15.93
CA LEU A 384 -14.52 0.00 15.82
C LEU A 384 -15.10 -0.43 17.17
N HIS A 385 -16.42 -0.63 17.23
CA HIS A 385 -17.07 -1.10 18.44
C HIS A 385 -17.13 -2.62 18.49
N LEU A 386 -16.35 -3.22 19.39
CA LEU A 386 -16.27 -4.67 19.60
C LEU A 386 -17.45 -5.11 20.50
N VAL A 387 -18.63 -5.32 19.93
CA VAL A 387 -19.81 -5.77 20.67
C VAL A 387 -19.73 -7.28 20.96
N SER A 388 -19.95 -7.70 22.21
CA SER A 388 -20.41 -9.06 22.52
C SER A 388 -21.92 -9.01 22.74
N ASN A 389 -22.68 -9.32 21.69
CA ASN A 389 -24.13 -9.48 21.68
C ASN A 389 -25.00 -8.29 22.15
N LYS A 390 -25.75 -7.75 21.17
CA LYS A 390 -27.13 -7.26 21.25
C LYS A 390 -27.40 -5.94 22.01
N TRP A 391 -27.86 -4.98 21.19
CA TRP A 391 -28.60 -3.75 21.51
C TRP A 391 -27.78 -2.56 22.01
N GLU A 392 -27.29 -1.77 21.04
CA GLU A 392 -27.33 -0.31 21.09
C GLU A 392 -27.08 0.21 19.66
N LYS A 393 -28.03 0.97 19.11
CA LYS A 393 -28.00 1.44 17.72
C LYS A 393 -27.87 2.96 17.70
N GLN A 394 -26.68 3.47 17.38
CA GLN A 394 -26.47 4.85 16.94
C GLN A 394 -25.25 4.89 15.98
N ILE A 395 -25.53 4.93 14.68
CA ILE A 395 -24.49 5.18 13.67
C ILE A 395 -24.30 6.69 13.62
N PHE A 396 -23.08 7.16 13.85
CA PHE A 396 -22.70 8.55 13.58
C PHE A 396 -21.79 8.56 12.37
N ASP A 397 -22.37 8.60 11.17
CA ASP A 397 -21.69 9.15 10.00
C ASP A 397 -21.92 10.65 10.04
N SER A 398 -21.15 11.35 10.88
CA SER A 398 -21.20 12.81 10.93
C SER A 398 -19.90 13.36 10.40
N ILE A 399 -19.94 13.93 9.21
CA ILE A 399 -18.91 14.86 8.74
C ILE A 399 -19.24 16.19 9.43
N ALA A 400 -18.50 16.52 10.47
CA ALA A 400 -18.44 17.88 10.98
C ALA A 400 -17.37 18.64 10.19
N ASN A 401 -17.42 19.98 10.16
CA ASN A 401 -16.38 20.76 9.48
C ASN A 401 -14.98 20.30 9.94
N ASN A 402 -14.07 20.11 8.97
CA ASN A 402 -12.69 19.60 9.10
C ASN A 402 -12.46 18.30 9.92
N LEU A 403 -13.51 17.60 10.38
CA LEU A 403 -13.44 16.34 11.12
C LEU A 403 -14.30 15.25 10.46
N MET A 404 -13.65 14.17 10.02
CA MET A 404 -14.30 12.98 9.47
C MET A 404 -14.30 11.85 10.49
N LEU A 405 -15.49 11.42 10.87
CA LEU A 405 -15.71 10.33 11.83
C LEU A 405 -16.32 9.13 11.12
N PHE A 406 -15.72 7.96 11.34
CA PHE A 406 -16.19 6.68 10.85
C PHE A 406 -16.44 5.78 12.06
N SER A 407 -17.67 5.27 12.22
CA SER A 407 -18.03 4.39 13.33
C SER A 407 -18.64 3.10 12.79
N ILE A 408 -18.01 1.95 13.08
CA ILE A 408 -18.48 0.63 12.64
C ILE A 408 -18.90 -0.20 13.87
N ARG A 409 -20.14 -0.73 13.86
CA ARG A 409 -20.73 -1.56 14.94
C ARG A 409 -21.04 -2.98 14.44
N ASP A 410 -21.25 -3.90 15.38
CA ASP A 410 -21.80 -5.25 15.16
C ASP A 410 -21.06 -6.12 14.13
N THR A 411 -19.75 -5.91 14.02
CA THR A 411 -18.92 -6.75 13.19
C THR A 411 -18.61 -8.05 13.92
N SER A 412 -19.32 -9.14 13.60
CA SER A 412 -18.79 -10.49 13.85
C SER A 412 -17.41 -10.53 13.20
N LEU A 413 -16.35 -10.73 13.98
CA LEU A 413 -14.97 -10.80 13.49
C LEU A 413 -14.72 -12.02 12.56
N THR A 414 -15.78 -12.64 12.07
CA THR A 414 -15.78 -13.48 10.87
C THR A 414 -15.87 -12.54 9.66
N PHE A 415 -14.72 -12.03 9.23
CA PHE A 415 -14.57 -11.11 8.10
C PHE A 415 -14.83 -11.80 6.74
N TYR A 416 -15.85 -12.65 6.61
CA TYR A 416 -16.10 -13.37 5.36
C TYR A 416 -16.27 -12.39 4.19
N ASN A 417 -15.33 -12.44 3.25
CA ASN A 417 -15.43 -11.98 1.88
C ASN A 417 -15.53 -10.48 1.61
N HIS A 418 -14.69 -9.62 2.22
CA HIS A 418 -14.30 -8.41 1.49
C HIS A 418 -13.01 -7.72 2.00
N PRO A 419 -12.03 -7.41 1.12
CA PRO A 419 -10.89 -6.52 1.44
C PRO A 419 -11.30 -5.06 1.77
N LYS A 420 -12.61 -4.73 1.76
CA LYS A 420 -13.16 -3.38 1.97
C LYS A 420 -13.26 -2.96 3.45
N TRP A 421 -12.92 -3.81 4.41
CA TRP A 421 -13.11 -3.51 5.84
C TRP A 421 -12.02 -2.66 6.50
N CYS A 422 -10.91 -2.38 5.79
CA CYS A 422 -9.85 -1.51 6.29
C CYS A 422 -10.11 0.00 6.01
N ASN A 423 -11.33 0.40 5.67
CA ASN A 423 -11.58 1.63 4.90
C ASN A 423 -11.78 2.94 5.66
N LEU A 424 -10.83 3.30 6.51
CA LEU A 424 -10.30 4.68 6.38
C LEU A 424 -9.36 4.78 5.15
N PHE A 425 -8.87 3.64 4.64
CA PHE A 425 -7.97 3.56 3.49
C PHE A 425 -8.65 3.66 2.09
N CYS A 426 -9.93 3.28 1.88
CA CYS A 426 -10.62 3.57 0.60
C CYS A 426 -11.44 4.86 0.56
N PHE A 427 -11.72 5.52 1.69
CA PHE A 427 -12.32 6.86 1.57
C PHE A 427 -11.32 7.87 0.96
N ALA A 428 -10.04 7.47 0.87
CA ALA A 428 -8.95 8.15 0.15
C ALA A 428 -8.30 7.24 -0.93
N ALA A 429 -9.11 6.37 -1.55
CA ALA A 429 -8.68 5.38 -2.54
C ALA A 429 -7.82 5.93 -3.70
N ASP A 430 -7.96 7.21 -4.02
CA ASP A 430 -7.24 7.81 -5.13
C ASP A 430 -5.73 8.02 -4.85
N HIS A 431 -5.27 7.88 -3.59
CA HIS A 431 -3.90 8.29 -3.19
C HIS A 431 -3.17 7.30 -2.25
N ILE A 432 -3.31 5.99 -2.45
CA ILE A 432 -2.77 4.91 -1.58
C ILE A 432 -1.23 4.79 -1.56
N ASN A 433 -0.50 5.65 -2.28
CA ASN A 433 0.97 5.60 -2.35
C ASN A 433 1.71 6.40 -1.31
N ASP A 434 0.97 7.18 -0.55
CA ASP A 434 1.51 8.16 0.34
C ASP A 434 0.86 7.91 1.69
N HIS A 435 1.62 7.41 2.68
CA HIS A 435 1.18 7.46 4.08
C HIS A 435 0.86 8.90 4.53
N PHE A 436 1.12 9.89 3.67
CA PHE A 436 0.78 11.30 3.81
C PHE A 436 -0.28 11.80 2.82
N SER A 437 -0.97 10.93 2.10
CA SER A 437 -1.94 11.30 1.04
C SER A 437 -3.07 12.18 1.52
N TRP A 438 -3.50 12.02 2.76
CA TRP A 438 -4.46 12.89 3.44
C TRP A 438 -4.03 14.37 3.45
N LYS A 439 -2.73 14.69 3.32
CA LYS A 439 -2.22 16.07 3.21
C LYS A 439 -2.55 16.75 1.89
N HIS A 440 -2.88 15.99 0.85
CA HIS A 440 -3.14 16.50 -0.50
C HIS A 440 -4.63 16.68 -0.81
N ASN A 441 -5.52 16.19 0.05
CA ASN A 441 -6.97 16.41 -0.05
C ASN A 441 -7.35 17.81 0.48
N VAL A 442 -6.80 18.88 -0.11
CA VAL A 442 -7.09 20.26 0.32
C VAL A 442 -8.30 20.86 -0.40
N ASP A 443 -8.69 20.35 -1.57
CA ASP A 443 -9.81 20.90 -2.35
C ASP A 443 -10.93 19.88 -2.62
#